data_AF-A0A7V0Q4D1-F1
#
_entry.id   AF-A0A7V0Q4D1-F1
#
_cell.length_a   1.000
_cell.length_b   1.000
_cell.length_c   1.000
_cell.angle_alpha   90.00
_cell.angle_beta   90.00
_cell.angle_gamma   90.00
#
_symmetry.space_group_name_H-M   'P 1'
#
loop_
_entity.id
_entity.type
_entity.pdbx_description
1 polymer ?
#
loop_
_entity_poly.entity_id
_entity_poly.type
_entity_poly.pdbx_seq_one_letter_code
_entity_poly.pdbx_strand_id
1 'polypeptide(L)'
;GHALVGWALPMADPIHKVTIIPRGRSLGHTQSLPEEDKYIMRRSELVDQLAMFLGGRTAEELVFDDPSTGAGDDIEKATDIARQMVMEYGMSDRLGPMKYGHANGEVFLGRDYGRQQDYSDEVAAFIDAEVRKLISQAHREARQILETHRSALDRMAAVLIEKETIDAGEVAEIFKDVPKWQHAHSDGIRIRVPGGTPAVGGVAASHTETV
;
A
#
# COMPACT_ATOMS: atom_id res chain seq x y z
N GLY A 1 -6.41 -0.13 10.21
CA GLY A 1 -5.39 0.07 9.17
C GLY A 1 -5.97 -0.10 7.78
N HIS A 2 -5.88 -1.32 7.24
CA HIS A 2 -6.36 -1.70 5.90
C HIS A 2 -7.68 -1.05 5.46
N ALA A 3 -8.74 -1.23 6.26
CA ALA A 3 -10.07 -0.72 5.92
C ALA A 3 -10.10 0.80 5.74
N LEU A 4 -9.48 1.57 6.64
CA LEU A 4 -9.49 3.04 6.54
C LEU A 4 -8.66 3.53 5.34
N VAL A 5 -7.51 2.90 5.10
CA VAL A 5 -6.64 3.27 3.97
C VAL A 5 -7.33 2.93 2.64
N GLY A 6 -7.85 1.71 2.49
CA GLY A 6 -8.62 1.31 1.30
C GLY A 6 -9.88 2.16 1.10
N TRP A 7 -10.56 2.54 2.19
CA TRP A 7 -11.71 3.45 2.09
C TRP A 7 -11.30 4.82 1.55
N ALA A 8 -10.20 5.40 2.02
CA ALA A 8 -9.76 6.73 1.63
C ALA A 8 -9.14 6.79 0.23
N LEU A 9 -8.53 5.71 -0.25
CA LEU A 9 -7.81 5.71 -1.52
C LEU A 9 -8.76 5.83 -2.74
N PRO A 10 -8.35 6.57 -3.79
CA PRO A 10 -9.17 6.82 -4.96
C PRO A 10 -9.43 5.57 -5.82
N MET A 11 -8.44 4.69 -5.97
CA MET A 11 -8.51 3.53 -6.87
C MET A 11 -8.63 2.19 -6.14
N ALA A 12 -8.79 2.21 -4.82
CA ALA A 12 -8.97 0.99 -4.04
C ALA A 12 -10.40 0.42 -4.23
N ASP A 13 -10.48 -0.90 -4.32
CA ASP A 13 -11.76 -1.60 -4.47
C ASP A 13 -12.66 -1.43 -3.23
N PRO A 14 -14.00 -1.51 -3.40
CA PRO A 14 -14.94 -1.37 -2.29
C PRO A 14 -14.74 -2.45 -1.21
N ILE A 15 -14.82 -2.01 0.05
CA ILE A 15 -14.73 -2.90 1.21
C ILE A 15 -16.09 -3.54 1.45
N HIS A 16 -16.12 -4.86 1.44
CA HIS A 16 -17.34 -5.64 1.62
C HIS A 16 -17.50 -6.18 3.04
N LYS A 17 -16.38 -6.46 3.71
CA LYS A 17 -16.38 -7.06 5.03
C LYS A 17 -15.07 -6.80 5.75
N VAL A 18 -15.15 -6.51 7.05
CA VAL A 18 -13.98 -6.42 7.93
C VAL A 18 -14.21 -7.33 9.13
N THR A 19 -13.21 -8.14 9.50
CA THR A 19 -13.30 -9.06 10.63
C THR A 19 -11.99 -9.13 11.39
N ILE A 20 -12.06 -9.25 12.71
CA ILE A 20 -10.93 -9.56 13.62
C ILE A 20 -10.95 -11.03 14.07
N ILE A 21 -11.83 -11.85 13.49
CA ILE A 21 -11.86 -13.28 13.76
C ILE A 21 -10.72 -13.93 12.96
N PRO A 22 -9.80 -14.67 13.61
CA PRO A 22 -8.65 -15.26 12.94
C PRO A 22 -9.10 -16.30 11.90
N ARG A 23 -8.43 -16.29 10.74
CA ARG A 23 -8.61 -17.28 9.67
C ARG A 23 -7.25 -17.70 9.10
N GLY A 24 -6.90 -18.97 9.29
CA GLY A 24 -5.61 -19.50 8.83
C GLY A 24 -4.44 -18.79 9.53
N ARG A 25 -3.54 -18.18 8.75
CA ARG A 25 -2.37 -17.44 9.25
C ARG A 25 -2.65 -15.96 9.56
N SER A 26 -3.85 -15.46 9.26
CA SER A 26 -4.24 -14.07 9.47
C SER A 26 -5.07 -13.91 10.74
N LEU A 27 -4.75 -12.90 11.56
CA LEU A 27 -5.45 -12.59 12.81
C LEU A 27 -6.71 -11.72 12.61
N GLY A 28 -6.96 -11.27 11.37
CA GLY A 28 -8.11 -10.45 10.98
C GLY A 28 -7.95 -10.01 9.53
N HIS A 29 -9.05 -9.83 8.81
CA HIS A 29 -9.02 -9.61 7.36
C HIS A 29 -10.02 -8.53 6.92
N THR A 30 -9.59 -7.69 5.99
CA THR A 30 -10.45 -6.75 5.25
C THR A 30 -10.65 -7.29 3.84
N GLN A 31 -11.88 -7.71 3.53
CA GLN A 31 -12.24 -8.20 2.21
C GLN A 31 -12.68 -7.02 1.34
N SER A 32 -11.94 -6.80 0.26
CA SER A 32 -12.32 -5.91 -0.84
C SER A 32 -12.61 -6.76 -2.07
N LEU A 33 -13.66 -6.44 -2.82
CA LEU A 33 -14.02 -7.15 -4.05
C LEU A 33 -14.02 -6.14 -5.21
N PRO A 34 -13.36 -6.46 -6.33
CA PRO A 34 -13.42 -5.64 -7.53
C PRO A 34 -14.86 -5.50 -8.04
N GLU A 35 -15.21 -4.32 -8.55
CA GLU A 35 -16.51 -4.09 -9.19
C GLU A 35 -16.62 -4.74 -10.58
N GLU A 36 -15.49 -4.99 -11.24
CA GLU A 36 -15.39 -5.60 -12.56
C GLU A 36 -14.26 -6.62 -12.60
N ASP A 37 -14.33 -7.60 -13.50
CA ASP A 37 -13.23 -8.52 -13.79
C ASP A 37 -12.05 -7.76 -14.41
N LYS A 38 -11.14 -7.28 -13.55
CA LYS A 38 -9.96 -6.51 -13.96
C LYS A 38 -8.83 -7.46 -14.37
N TYR A 39 -8.63 -7.62 -15.68
CA TYR A 39 -7.44 -8.30 -16.24
C TYR A 39 -6.24 -7.36 -16.41
N ILE A 40 -6.46 -6.04 -16.37
CA ILE A 40 -5.45 -5.00 -16.60
C ILE A 40 -5.53 -4.00 -15.46
N MET A 41 -4.39 -3.75 -14.80
CA MET A 41 -4.28 -2.79 -13.70
C MET A 41 -3.39 -1.61 -14.09
N ARG A 42 -3.80 -0.40 -13.73
CA ARG A 42 -3.01 0.82 -13.91
C ARG A 42 -1.97 0.95 -12.79
N ARG A 43 -0.88 1.68 -13.05
CA ARG A 43 0.13 2.02 -12.03
C ARG A 43 -0.52 2.62 -10.77
N SER A 44 -1.51 3.50 -10.95
CA SER A 44 -2.26 4.15 -9.87
C SER A 44 -3.04 3.18 -8.97
N GLU A 45 -3.56 2.09 -9.54
CA GLU A 45 -4.29 1.06 -8.78
C GLU A 45 -3.32 0.22 -7.95
N LEU A 46 -2.21 -0.22 -8.55
CA LEU A 46 -1.21 -1.02 -7.87
C LEU A 46 -0.60 -0.26 -6.70
N VAL A 47 -0.31 1.04 -6.86
CA VAL A 47 0.29 1.83 -5.79
C VAL A 47 -0.68 2.10 -4.64
N ASP A 48 -1.98 2.29 -4.94
CA ASP A 48 -3.03 2.37 -3.92
C ASP A 48 -3.15 1.03 -3.18
N GLN A 49 -3.06 -0.08 -3.90
CA GLN A 49 -3.06 -1.42 -3.32
C GLN A 49 -1.86 -1.65 -2.37
N LEU A 50 -0.66 -1.17 -2.73
CA LEU A 50 0.50 -1.19 -1.83
C LEU A 50 0.21 -0.42 -0.53
N ALA A 51 -0.37 0.79 -0.63
CA ALA A 51 -0.70 1.61 0.53
C ALA A 51 -1.76 0.93 1.42
N MET A 52 -2.75 0.29 0.81
CA MET A 52 -3.75 -0.50 1.53
C MET A 52 -3.10 -1.62 2.34
N PHE A 53 -2.27 -2.48 1.73
CA PHE A 53 -1.57 -3.58 2.41
C PHE A 53 -0.66 -3.09 3.55
N LEU A 54 0.03 -1.98 3.37
CA LEU A 54 0.87 -1.43 4.43
C LEU A 54 0.05 -0.73 5.53
N GLY A 55 -1.25 -0.51 5.31
CA GLY A 55 -2.14 0.18 6.25
C GLY A 55 -2.29 -0.54 7.58
N GLY A 56 -2.21 -1.88 7.64
CA GLY A 56 -2.21 -2.63 8.89
C GLY A 56 -0.98 -2.31 9.75
N ARG A 57 0.21 -2.60 9.20
CA ARG A 57 1.50 -2.32 9.84
C ARG A 57 1.65 -0.87 10.26
N THR A 58 1.24 0.07 9.40
CA THR A 58 1.32 1.51 9.66
C THR A 58 0.42 1.94 10.81
N ALA A 59 -0.78 1.35 10.91
CA ALA A 59 -1.69 1.63 12.02
C ALA A 59 -1.12 1.12 13.36
N GLU A 60 -0.48 -0.06 13.36
CA GLU A 60 0.19 -0.57 14.56
C GLU A 60 1.32 0.36 15.01
N GLU A 61 2.16 0.80 14.06
CA GLU A 61 3.24 1.75 14.34
C GLU A 61 2.70 3.08 14.89
N LEU A 62 1.62 3.61 14.33
CA LEU A 62 1.02 4.87 14.75
C LEU A 62 0.36 4.81 16.13
N VAL A 63 -0.22 3.66 16.50
CA VAL A 63 -1.03 3.52 17.73
C VAL A 63 -0.21 2.94 18.89
N PHE A 64 0.64 1.96 18.62
CA PHE A 64 1.34 1.18 19.64
C PHE A 64 2.84 1.47 19.71
N ASP A 65 3.41 2.16 18.71
CA ASP A 65 4.86 2.38 18.57
C ASP A 65 5.71 1.09 18.63
N ASP A 66 5.06 -0.07 18.46
CA ASP A 66 5.66 -1.39 18.55
C ASP A 66 5.14 -2.29 17.41
N PRO A 67 5.97 -2.60 16.39
CA PRO A 67 5.62 -3.55 15.35
C PRO A 67 5.25 -4.93 15.85
N SER A 68 4.12 -5.47 15.37
CA SER A 68 3.86 -6.89 15.49
C SER A 68 4.36 -7.68 14.27
N THR A 69 4.42 -9.01 14.41
CA THR A 69 4.63 -9.93 13.28
C THR A 69 3.35 -10.21 12.49
N GLY A 70 2.20 -9.62 12.89
CA GLY A 70 0.89 -9.86 12.28
C GLY A 70 0.75 -9.35 10.85
N ALA A 71 1.56 -8.36 10.47
CA ALA A 71 1.55 -7.76 9.13
C ALA A 71 2.44 -8.49 8.09
N GLY A 72 2.99 -9.66 8.43
CA GLY A 72 3.94 -10.37 7.56
C GLY A 72 3.39 -10.70 6.17
N ASP A 73 2.15 -11.22 6.10
CA ASP A 73 1.47 -11.56 4.83
C ASP A 73 1.23 -10.32 3.94
N ASP A 74 0.85 -9.19 4.56
CA ASP A 74 0.63 -7.94 3.82
C ASP A 74 1.94 -7.33 3.31
N ILE A 75 3.03 -7.43 4.09
CA ILE A 75 4.37 -6.98 3.68
C ILE A 75 4.88 -7.82 2.51
N GLU A 76 4.70 -9.14 2.56
CA GLU A 76 5.07 -10.06 1.48
C GLU A 76 4.33 -9.70 0.18
N LYS A 77 3.00 -9.62 0.23
CA LYS A 77 2.15 -9.24 -0.91
C LYS A 77 2.51 -7.87 -1.49
N ALA A 78 2.71 -6.87 -0.63
CA ALA A 78 3.11 -5.54 -1.08
C ALA A 78 4.49 -5.58 -1.77
N THR A 79 5.44 -6.32 -1.21
CA THR A 79 6.79 -6.45 -1.77
C THR A 79 6.76 -7.15 -3.13
N ASP A 80 5.97 -8.20 -3.28
CA ASP A 80 5.83 -8.93 -4.53
C ASP A 80 5.21 -8.06 -5.63
N ILE A 81 4.13 -7.33 -5.32
CA ILE A 81 3.52 -6.39 -6.27
C ILE A 81 4.51 -5.30 -6.66
N ALA A 82 5.21 -4.70 -5.69
CA ALA A 82 6.21 -3.68 -5.96
C ALA A 82 7.35 -4.22 -6.85
N ARG A 83 7.76 -5.47 -6.64
CA ARG A 83 8.74 -6.14 -7.48
C ARG A 83 8.21 -6.39 -8.89
N GLN A 84 6.97 -6.85 -9.06
CA GLN A 84 6.33 -7.03 -10.37
C GLN A 84 6.16 -5.71 -11.12
N MET A 85 5.78 -4.64 -10.42
CA MET A 85 5.70 -3.29 -10.99
C MET A 85 7.03 -2.88 -11.63
N VAL A 86 8.15 -3.13 -10.95
CA VAL A 86 9.48 -2.74 -11.42
C VAL A 86 10.01 -3.72 -12.48
N MET A 87 9.91 -5.02 -12.24
CA MET A 87 10.57 -6.04 -13.05
C MET A 87 9.74 -6.55 -14.21
N GLU A 88 8.41 -6.61 -14.09
CA GLU A 88 7.55 -7.24 -15.10
C GLU A 88 6.75 -6.22 -15.90
N TYR A 89 6.24 -5.18 -15.23
CA TYR A 89 5.37 -4.18 -15.84
C TYR A 89 6.09 -2.92 -16.33
N GLY A 90 7.40 -2.80 -16.05
CA GLY A 90 8.21 -1.67 -16.49
C GLY A 90 7.73 -0.32 -15.93
N MET A 91 7.17 -0.32 -14.72
CA MET A 91 6.60 0.87 -14.05
C MET A 91 7.62 1.65 -13.21
N SER A 92 8.91 1.54 -13.55
CA SER A 92 9.99 2.35 -12.99
C SER A 92 10.45 3.40 -14.01
N ASP A 93 10.43 4.66 -13.59
CA ASP A 93 10.89 5.76 -14.43
C ASP A 93 12.42 5.70 -14.68
N ARG A 94 13.16 5.04 -13.77
CA ARG A 94 14.62 4.87 -13.84
C ARG A 94 15.03 3.72 -14.76
N LEU A 95 14.36 2.57 -14.64
CA LEU A 95 14.67 1.37 -15.41
C LEU A 95 13.95 1.33 -16.77
N GLY A 96 12.86 2.10 -16.89
CA GLY A 96 12.08 2.21 -18.10
C GLY A 96 11.17 0.98 -18.34
N PRO A 97 10.51 0.94 -19.51
CA PRO A 97 9.52 -0.08 -19.85
C PRO A 97 10.19 -1.39 -20.33
N MET A 98 11.03 -1.98 -19.49
CA MET A 98 11.71 -3.26 -19.76
C MET A 98 11.35 -4.32 -18.73
N LYS A 99 11.38 -5.58 -19.19
CA LYS A 99 11.21 -6.75 -18.32
C LYS A 99 12.57 -7.25 -17.84
N TYR A 100 12.68 -7.55 -16.55
CA TYR A 100 13.89 -8.04 -15.90
C TYR A 100 13.67 -9.44 -15.32
N GLY A 101 14.52 -10.39 -15.74
CA GLY A 101 14.46 -11.78 -15.32
C GLY A 101 13.29 -12.58 -15.88
N HIS A 102 13.28 -13.87 -15.58
CA HIS A 102 12.20 -14.79 -15.92
C HIS A 102 11.16 -14.87 -14.80
N ALA A 103 9.88 -14.81 -15.16
CA ALA A 103 8.79 -15.02 -14.21
C ALA A 103 8.93 -16.42 -13.58
N ASN A 104 8.64 -16.53 -12.29
CA ASN A 104 8.78 -17.74 -11.46
C ASN A 104 7.82 -18.90 -11.84
N GLY A 105 7.58 -19.13 -13.14
CA GLY A 105 6.48 -19.95 -13.64
C GLY A 105 6.84 -21.34 -14.18
N GLU A 106 8.10 -21.63 -14.50
CA GLU A 106 8.49 -22.97 -14.98
C GLU A 106 9.67 -23.51 -14.18
N VAL A 107 9.36 -24.06 -13.00
CA VAL A 107 10.24 -25.00 -12.30
C VAL A 107 10.20 -26.32 -13.09
N PHE A 108 10.95 -26.37 -14.19
CA PHE A 108 11.20 -27.63 -14.88
C PHE A 108 12.10 -28.48 -13.97
N LEU A 109 11.57 -29.61 -13.50
CA LEU A 109 12.25 -30.58 -12.63
C LEU A 109 13.60 -31.00 -13.26
N GLY A 110 14.70 -30.40 -12.79
CA GLY A 110 16.05 -30.73 -13.27
C GLY A 110 17.07 -29.59 -13.35
N ARG A 111 16.72 -28.35 -12.95
CA ARG A 111 17.66 -27.22 -12.97
C ARG A 111 17.63 -26.35 -11.69
N ASP A 112 17.72 -27.00 -10.54
CA ASP A 112 18.38 -26.37 -9.40
C ASP A 112 19.87 -26.31 -9.73
N TYR A 113 20.39 -25.13 -10.10
CA TYR A 113 21.79 -24.67 -9.92
C TYR A 113 22.02 -23.43 -10.79
N GLY A 114 21.51 -22.29 -10.33
CA GLY A 114 21.78 -20.96 -10.89
C GLY A 114 20.56 -20.33 -11.54
N ARG A 115 19.75 -19.62 -10.73
CA ARG A 115 19.02 -18.45 -11.25
C ARG A 115 20.08 -17.45 -11.72
N GLN A 116 20.53 -17.58 -12.95
CA GLN A 116 21.33 -16.54 -13.57
C GLN A 116 20.39 -15.35 -13.75
N GLN A 117 20.65 -14.27 -13.03
CA GLN A 117 19.93 -13.02 -13.25
C GLN A 117 20.30 -12.57 -14.66
N ASP A 118 19.31 -12.29 -15.52
CA ASP A 118 19.55 -11.80 -16.88
C ASP A 118 19.95 -10.30 -16.90
N TYR A 119 20.44 -9.79 -15.78
CA TYR A 119 20.80 -8.40 -15.55
C TYR A 119 22.01 -8.31 -14.62
N SER A 120 22.74 -7.19 -14.68
CA SER A 120 23.94 -6.96 -13.87
C SER A 120 23.60 -6.69 -12.40
N ASP A 121 24.58 -6.86 -11.52
CA ASP A 121 24.47 -6.49 -10.10
C ASP A 121 24.07 -5.01 -9.91
N GLU A 122 24.53 -4.13 -10.80
CA GLU A 122 24.15 -2.72 -10.80
C GLU A 122 22.65 -2.54 -11.06
N VAL A 123 22.09 -3.26 -12.04
CA VAL A 123 20.65 -3.26 -12.32
C VAL A 123 19.88 -3.88 -11.15
N ALA A 124 20.40 -4.95 -10.53
CA ALA A 124 19.80 -5.55 -9.34
C ALA A 124 19.67 -4.52 -8.20
N ALA A 125 20.74 -3.77 -7.94
CA ALA A 125 20.73 -2.71 -6.94
C ALA A 125 19.72 -1.58 -7.28
N PHE A 126 19.54 -1.26 -8.56
CA PHE A 126 18.51 -0.30 -8.99
C PHE A 126 17.10 -0.84 -8.79
N ILE A 127 16.85 -2.12 -9.08
CA ILE A 127 15.56 -2.77 -8.83
C ILE A 127 15.22 -2.69 -7.34
N ASP A 128 16.14 -3.08 -6.47
CA ASP A 128 15.89 -3.07 -5.02
C ASP A 128 15.67 -1.64 -4.49
N ALA A 129 16.36 -0.64 -5.04
CA ALA A 129 16.14 0.76 -4.69
C ALA A 129 14.75 1.25 -5.10
N GLU A 130 14.28 0.88 -6.29
CA GLU A 130 12.94 1.25 -6.79
C GLU A 130 11.82 0.55 -6.03
N VAL A 131 11.99 -0.74 -5.70
CA VAL A 131 11.04 -1.47 -4.84
C VAL A 131 10.96 -0.82 -3.46
N ARG A 132 12.11 -0.51 -2.84
CA ARG A 132 12.16 0.21 -1.55
C ARG A 132 11.45 1.55 -1.64
N LYS A 133 11.64 2.30 -2.73
CA LYS A 133 10.98 3.59 -2.95
C LYS A 133 9.46 3.45 -2.98
N LEU A 134 8.93 2.47 -3.73
CA LEU A 134 7.49 2.19 -3.81
C LEU A 134 6.90 1.84 -2.44
N ILE A 135 7.52 0.91 -1.71
CA ILE A 135 7.07 0.49 -0.37
C ILE A 135 7.13 1.65 0.62
N SER A 136 8.23 2.41 0.64
CA SER A 136 8.38 3.55 1.56
C SER A 136 7.36 4.65 1.27
N GLN A 137 7.02 4.87 0.00
CA GLN A 137 6.02 5.86 -0.40
C GLN A 137 4.61 5.40 0.01
N ALA A 138 4.25 4.16 -0.28
CA ALA A 138 2.99 3.57 0.13
C ALA A 138 2.80 3.59 1.67
N HIS A 139 3.87 3.30 2.44
CA HIS A 139 3.87 3.41 3.90
C HIS A 139 3.58 4.84 4.37
N ARG A 140 4.22 5.85 3.76
CA ARG A 140 3.98 7.26 4.08
C ARG A 140 2.57 7.72 3.73
N GLU A 141 2.03 7.27 2.60
CA GLU A 141 0.67 7.56 2.17
C GLU A 141 -0.37 6.96 3.12
N ALA A 142 -0.18 5.69 3.50
CA ALA A 142 -0.98 5.04 4.52
C ALA A 142 -0.92 5.80 5.85
N ARG A 143 0.27 6.21 6.29
CA ARG A 143 0.47 6.98 7.52
C ARG A 143 -0.30 8.29 7.47
N GLN A 144 -0.19 9.04 6.38
CA GLN A 144 -0.87 10.33 6.24
C GLN A 144 -2.40 10.18 6.30
N ILE A 145 -2.96 9.16 5.65
CA ILE A 145 -4.39 8.87 5.73
C ILE A 145 -4.79 8.56 7.18
N LEU A 146 -4.05 7.66 7.84
CA LEU A 146 -4.36 7.21 9.20
C LEU A 146 -4.24 8.34 10.23
N GLU A 147 -3.24 9.22 10.09
CA GLU A 147 -3.06 10.40 10.95
C GLU A 147 -4.16 11.44 10.71
N THR A 148 -4.49 11.72 9.44
CA THR A 148 -5.54 12.68 9.07
C THR A 148 -6.92 12.23 9.59
N HIS A 149 -7.20 10.93 9.51
CA HIS A 149 -8.49 10.34 9.86
C HIS A 149 -8.41 9.49 11.13
N ARG A 150 -7.62 9.93 12.12
CA ARG A 150 -7.37 9.17 13.36
C ARG A 150 -8.65 8.84 14.12
N SER A 151 -9.60 9.77 14.19
CA SER A 151 -10.90 9.53 14.84
C SER A 151 -11.68 8.40 14.17
N ALA A 152 -11.61 8.27 12.83
CA ALA A 152 -12.26 7.20 12.11
C ALA A 152 -11.61 5.83 12.38
N LEU A 153 -10.28 5.81 12.53
CA LEU A 153 -9.54 4.61 12.93
C LEU A 153 -9.99 4.11 14.31
N ASP A 154 -10.09 5.01 15.28
CA ASP A 154 -10.46 4.67 16.66
C ASP A 154 -11.92 4.19 16.73
N ARG A 155 -12.85 4.83 15.99
CA ARG A 155 -14.24 4.36 15.87
C ARG A 155 -14.34 2.96 15.28
N MET A 156 -13.60 2.69 14.20
CA MET A 156 -13.54 1.38 13.56
C MET A 156 -13.05 0.31 14.54
N ALA A 157 -11.98 0.60 15.29
CA ALA A 157 -11.45 -0.32 16.29
C ALA A 157 -12.47 -0.63 17.41
N ALA A 158 -13.16 0.39 17.93
CA ALA A 158 -14.18 0.21 18.96
C ALA A 158 -15.32 -0.70 18.49
N VAL A 159 -15.84 -0.47 17.27
CA VAL A 159 -16.91 -1.32 16.71
C VAL A 159 -16.45 -2.75 16.47
N LEU A 160 -15.21 -2.95 15.98
CA LEU A 160 -14.68 -4.30 15.75
C LEU A 160 -14.47 -5.08 17.05
N ILE A 161 -14.14 -4.42 18.16
CA ILE A 161 -14.05 -5.07 19.47
C ILE A 161 -15.44 -5.56 19.94
N GLU A 162 -16.50 -4.82 19.65
CA GLU A 162 -17.86 -5.18 20.05
C GLU A 162 -18.50 -6.25 19.15
N LYS A 163 -18.29 -6.17 17.84
CA LYS A 163 -19.00 -6.98 16.85
C LYS A 163 -18.17 -8.10 16.23
N GLU A 164 -16.84 -8.02 16.35
CA GLU A 164 -15.83 -8.92 15.75
C GLU A 164 -15.80 -8.94 14.21
N THR A 165 -16.93 -8.66 13.57
CA THR A 165 -17.16 -8.65 12.13
C THR A 165 -18.19 -7.59 11.78
N ILE A 166 -17.90 -6.80 10.75
CA ILE A 166 -18.79 -5.78 10.22
C ILE A 166 -18.90 -5.89 8.70
N ASP A 167 -20.05 -5.49 8.16
CA ASP A 167 -20.34 -5.47 6.73
C ASP A 167 -20.07 -4.12 6.05
N ALA A 168 -20.28 -4.06 4.73
CA ALA A 168 -20.08 -2.86 3.92
C ALA A 168 -20.91 -1.66 4.38
N GLY A 169 -22.14 -1.88 4.84
CA GLY A 169 -23.03 -0.81 5.29
C GLY A 169 -22.53 -0.20 6.60
N GLU A 170 -22.10 -1.05 7.53
CA GLU A 170 -21.49 -0.60 8.79
C GLU A 170 -20.16 0.13 8.56
N VAL A 171 -19.32 -0.37 7.65
CA VAL A 171 -18.08 0.30 7.26
C VAL A 171 -18.39 1.70 6.69
N ALA A 172 -19.39 1.81 5.81
CA ALA A 172 -19.79 3.08 5.23
C ALA A 172 -20.29 4.08 6.28
N GLU A 173 -21.05 3.62 7.28
CA GLU A 173 -21.50 4.48 8.38
C GLU A 173 -20.34 4.96 9.27
N ILE A 174 -19.36 4.09 9.55
CA ILE A 174 -18.17 4.45 10.35
C ILE A 174 -17.30 5.48 9.62
N PHE A 175 -17.21 5.39 8.30
CA PHE A 175 -16.33 6.21 7.46
C PHE A 175 -17.06 7.30 6.64
N LYS A 176 -18.30 7.63 6.98
CA LYS A 176 -19.10 8.63 6.25
C LYS A 176 -18.49 10.04 6.20
N ASP A 177 -17.65 10.38 7.18
CA ASP A 177 -16.90 11.64 7.28
C ASP A 177 -15.51 11.58 6.62
N VAL A 178 -15.09 10.41 6.14
CA VAL A 178 -13.80 10.20 5.47
C VAL A 178 -14.00 10.36 3.96
N PRO A 179 -13.51 11.45 3.34
CA PRO A 179 -13.63 11.65 1.91
C PRO A 179 -12.70 10.72 1.14
N LYS A 180 -13.06 10.40 -0.10
CA LYS A 180 -12.15 9.80 -1.07
C LYS A 180 -11.05 10.82 -1.43
N TRP A 181 -9.80 10.45 -1.23
CA TRP A 181 -8.63 11.25 -1.58
C TRP A 181 -8.45 11.31 -3.09
N GLN A 182 -7.66 12.26 -3.57
CA GLN A 182 -7.38 12.43 -4.99
C GLN A 182 -5.91 12.18 -5.28
N HIS A 183 -5.61 11.57 -6.42
CA HIS A 183 -4.24 11.51 -6.90
C HIS A 183 -3.71 12.93 -7.20
N ALA A 184 -2.46 13.16 -6.83
CA ALA A 184 -1.71 14.39 -7.05
C ALA A 184 -0.46 14.10 -7.89
N HIS A 185 -0.18 14.96 -8.85
CA HIS A 185 1.07 14.94 -9.61
C HIS A 185 2.16 15.62 -8.79
N SER A 186 2.74 14.90 -7.82
CA SER A 186 3.90 15.39 -7.06
C SER A 186 4.94 14.28 -6.91
N ASP A 187 6.22 14.66 -6.84
CA ASP A 187 7.35 13.74 -6.61
C ASP A 187 7.34 13.13 -5.19
N GLY A 188 6.43 13.59 -4.31
CA GLY A 188 6.29 13.20 -2.91
C GLY A 188 5.10 12.28 -2.65
N ILE A 189 4.17 12.71 -1.80
CA ILE A 189 2.93 11.96 -1.54
C ILE A 189 2.01 12.13 -2.76
N ARG A 190 1.55 11.01 -3.34
CA ARG A 190 0.76 11.02 -4.58
C ARG A 190 -0.72 11.17 -4.33
N ILE A 191 -1.14 11.41 -3.10
CA ILE A 191 -2.53 11.56 -2.71
C ILE A 191 -2.73 12.83 -1.89
N ARG A 192 -3.93 13.40 -1.96
CA ARG A 192 -4.32 14.56 -1.15
C ARG A 192 -5.80 14.50 -0.76
N VAL A 193 -6.13 15.10 0.39
CA VAL A 193 -7.52 15.33 0.80
C VAL A 193 -8.19 16.30 -0.20
N PRO A 194 -9.46 16.06 -0.61
CA PRO A 194 -10.21 17.01 -1.42
C PRO A 194 -10.36 18.36 -0.69
N GLY A 195 -10.08 19.47 -1.37
CA GLY A 195 -10.29 20.84 -0.85
C GLY A 195 -9.08 21.56 -0.24
N GLY A 196 -7.89 20.92 -0.15
CA GLY A 196 -6.63 21.54 0.31
C GLY A 196 -6.54 21.68 1.85
N THR A 197 -5.42 21.57 2.55
CA THR A 197 -3.96 21.59 2.27
C THR A 197 -3.36 20.40 3.04
N PRO A 198 -2.24 19.77 2.64
CA PRO A 198 -1.65 18.68 3.43
C PRO A 198 -1.39 19.14 4.87
N ALA A 199 -1.96 18.41 5.82
CA ALA A 199 -1.66 18.60 7.22
C ALA A 199 -0.19 18.19 7.46
N VAL A 200 0.63 19.22 7.75
CA VAL A 200 1.92 19.22 8.45
C VAL A 200 3.17 18.71 7.70
N GLY A 201 4.18 19.61 7.59
CA GLY A 201 5.57 19.22 7.89
C GLY A 201 6.64 19.28 6.80
N GLY A 202 6.51 20.08 5.74
CA GLY A 202 7.63 20.37 4.84
C GLY A 202 8.51 21.49 5.41
N VAL A 203 9.65 21.15 6.02
CA VAL A 203 10.70 22.14 6.31
C VAL A 203 11.14 22.75 4.98
N ALA A 204 10.74 23.99 4.73
CA ALA A 204 11.24 24.78 3.63
C ALA A 204 12.74 24.99 3.87
N ALA A 205 13.58 24.32 3.08
CA ALA A 205 14.98 24.70 2.96
C ALA A 205 15.03 26.13 2.40
N SER A 206 15.25 27.10 3.28
CA SER A 206 15.53 28.47 2.91
C SER A 206 16.88 28.52 2.20
N HIS A 207 16.87 28.58 0.88
CA HIS A 207 17.99 29.12 0.13
C HIS A 207 18.08 30.62 0.43
N THR A 208 19.03 30.99 1.28
CA THR A 208 19.59 32.33 1.30
C THR A 208 21.09 32.17 1.23
N GLU A 209 21.66 32.38 0.06
CA GLU A 209 22.97 32.99 -0.05
C GLU A 209 23.01 33.74 -1.38
N THR A 210 22.98 35.06 -1.27
CA THR A 210 23.39 35.97 -2.32
C THR A 210 24.65 36.68 -1.80
N VAL A 211 25.60 36.86 -2.73
CA VAL A 211 26.87 37.61 -2.71
C VAL A 211 28.11 36.74 -2.52
#